data_AF-A0A090S5H0-F1
#
_entry.id   AF-A0A090S5H0-F1
#
_cell.length_a   1.000
_cell.length_b   1.000
_cell.length_c   1.000
_cell.angle_alpha   90.00
_cell.angle_beta   90.00
_cell.angle_gamma   90.00
#
_symmetry.space_group_name_H-M   'P 1'
#
loop_
_entity.id
_entity.type
_entity.pdbx_description
1 polymer ?
#
loop_
_entity_poly.entity_id
_entity_poly.type
_entity_poly.pdbx_seq_one_letter_code
_entity_poly.pdbx_strand_id
1 'polypeptide(L)' 'MGEDTLPEAVHALTGCHVHWYGKDKRAGRKMGHINVTANDKAALKAQLLALSELLDETAFPALKPAAEAL' A
#
# COMPACT_ATOMS: atom_id res chain seq x y z
N MET A 1 2.50 -12.42 4.08
CA MET A 1 2.00 -12.20 5.47
C MET A 1 1.84 -10.70 5.64
N GLY A 2 0.91 -10.20 6.44
CA GLY A 2 0.82 -8.74 6.67
C GLY A 2 1.98 -8.25 7.52
N GLU A 3 2.47 -7.05 7.25
CA GLU A 3 3.43 -6.39 8.14
C GLU A 3 2.80 -6.08 9.50
N ASP A 4 3.61 -5.69 10.49
CA ASP A 4 3.12 -5.20 11.78
C ASP A 4 3.03 -3.67 11.79
N THR A 5 3.91 -3.03 11.03
CA THR A 5 4.03 -1.59 10.86
C THR A 5 4.27 -1.24 9.40
N LEU A 6 3.90 -0.03 9.00
CA LEU A 6 4.23 0.53 7.69
C LEU A 6 5.27 1.65 7.85
N PRO A 7 6.08 1.93 6.81
CA PRO A 7 6.94 3.11 6.81
C PRO A 7 6.11 4.39 7.00
N GLU A 8 6.59 5.30 7.84
CA GLU A 8 5.89 6.56 8.12
C GLU A 8 5.67 7.40 6.86
N ALA A 9 6.57 7.29 5.87
CA ALA A 9 6.45 7.93 4.56
C ALA A 9 5.15 7.57 3.81
N VAL A 10 4.57 6.39 4.07
CA VAL A 10 3.28 5.99 3.47
C VAL A 10 2.15 6.89 3.96
N HIS A 11 2.21 7.35 5.21
CA HIS A 11 1.21 8.25 5.79
C HIS A 11 1.34 9.67 5.25
N ALA A 12 2.50 10.03 4.69
CA ALA A 12 2.75 11.33 4.08
C ALA A 12 2.30 11.40 2.59
N LEU A 13 1.96 10.27 1.97
CA LEU A 13 1.49 10.25 0.58
C LEU A 13 0.07 10.80 0.47
N THR A 14 -0.07 11.93 -0.23
CA THR A 14 -1.38 12.52 -0.54
C THR A 14 -2.26 11.53 -1.32
N GLY A 15 -3.48 11.30 -0.84
CA GLY A 15 -4.42 10.37 -1.45
C GLY A 15 -4.24 8.90 -1.01
N CYS A 16 -3.25 8.60 -0.16
CA CYS A 16 -3.11 7.31 0.52
C CYS A 16 -3.76 7.34 1.91
N HIS A 17 -4.71 6.43 2.14
CA HIS A 17 -5.37 6.25 3.42
C HIS A 17 -5.08 4.85 3.96
N VAL A 18 -4.29 4.79 5.02
CA VAL A 18 -3.96 3.54 5.72
C VAL A 18 -5.00 3.27 6.80
N HIS A 19 -5.59 2.07 6.77
CA HIS A 19 -6.47 1.59 7.84
C HIS A 19 -5.96 0.28 8.42
N TRP A 20 -5.35 0.36 9.60
CA TRP A 20 -4.78 -0.78 10.32
C TRP A 20 -5.70 -1.25 11.44
N TYR A 21 -5.87 -2.56 11.58
CA TYR A 21 -6.86 -3.10 12.52
C TYR A 21 -6.35 -3.24 13.96
N GLY A 22 -5.09 -2.90 14.25
CA GLY A 22 -4.51 -2.99 15.61
C GLY A 22 -4.54 -4.42 16.17
N LYS A 23 -4.43 -5.41 15.29
CA LYS A 23 -4.62 -6.83 15.58
C LYS A 23 -3.26 -7.51 15.62
N ASP A 24 -3.07 -8.47 16.53
CA ASP A 24 -1.85 -9.28 16.53
C ASP A 24 -1.71 -10.10 15.24
N LYS A 25 -0.48 -10.20 14.74
CA LYS A 25 -0.17 -10.94 13.53
C LYS A 25 -0.31 -12.44 13.74
N ARG A 26 -1.03 -13.07 12.82
CA ARG A 26 -1.11 -14.54 12.67
C ARG A 26 -1.22 -14.88 11.20
N ALA A 27 -0.76 -16.06 10.81
CA ALA A 27 -0.80 -16.53 9.43
C ALA A 27 -2.23 -16.40 8.84
N GLY A 28 -2.35 -15.84 7.64
CA GLY A 28 -3.61 -15.63 6.94
C GLY A 28 -4.50 -14.47 7.45
N ARG A 29 -4.12 -13.76 8.52
CA ARG A 29 -4.90 -12.62 9.02
C ARG A 29 -4.62 -11.36 8.20
N LYS A 30 -5.70 -10.68 7.77
CA LYS A 30 -5.61 -9.33 7.21
C LYS A 30 -5.30 -8.34 8.33
N MET A 31 -4.21 -7.59 8.16
CA MET A 31 -3.71 -6.62 9.15
C MET A 31 -4.32 -5.22 8.94
N GLY A 32 -4.68 -4.91 7.70
CA GLY A 32 -5.31 -3.66 7.33
C GLY A 32 -5.57 -3.58 5.83
N HIS A 33 -5.75 -2.36 5.34
CA HIS A 33 -5.75 -2.04 3.91
C HIS A 33 -5.24 -0.61 3.71
N ILE A 34 -4.77 -0.33 2.50
CA ILE A 34 -4.36 1.01 2.06
C ILE A 34 -5.24 1.35 0.87
N ASN A 35 -5.97 2.46 0.94
CA ASN A 35 -6.75 2.99 -0.18
C ASN A 35 -5.96 4.11 -0.84
N VAL A 36 -5.82 4.07 -2.16
CA VAL A 36 -5.16 5.10 -2.96
C VAL A 36 -6.19 5.75 -3.87
N THR A 37 -6.26 7.08 -3.86
CA THR A 37 -7.27 7.85 -4.61
C THR A 37 -6.62 8.99 -5.37
N ALA A 38 -7.03 9.16 -6.63
CA ALA A 38 -6.55 10.22 -7.51
C ALA A 38 -7.64 10.64 -8.51
N ASN A 39 -7.46 11.81 -9.12
CA ASN A 39 -8.44 12.40 -10.04
C ASN A 39 -8.50 11.71 -11.40
N ASP A 40 -7.44 11.01 -11.80
CA ASP A 40 -7.35 10.28 -13.06
C ASP A 40 -6.43 9.06 -12.94
N LYS A 41 -6.43 8.21 -13.97
CA LYS A 41 -5.64 6.97 -13.99
C LYS A 41 -4.13 7.21 -13.98
N ALA A 42 -3.63 8.27 -14.63
CA ALA A 42 -2.20 8.54 -14.69
C ALA A 42 -1.68 8.98 -13.31
N ALA A 43 -2.43 9.82 -12.61
CA ALA A 43 -2.16 10.20 -11.23
C ALA A 43 -2.25 9.00 -10.27
N LEU A 44 -3.25 8.12 -10.45
CA LEU A 44 -3.40 6.90 -9.65
C LEU A 44 -2.19 5.96 -9.85
N LYS A 45 -1.78 5.75 -11.10
CA LYS A 45 -0.58 4.97 -11.44
C LYS A 45 0.66 5.54 -10.77
N ALA A 46 0.89 6.84 -10.87
CA ALA A 46 2.04 7.50 -10.27
C ALA A 46 2.07 7.33 -8.74
N GLN A 47 0.92 7.48 -8.08
CA GLN A 47 0.81 7.27 -6.63
C GLN A 47 1.04 5.80 -6.23
N LEU A 48 0.51 4.84 -6.98
CA LEU A 48 0.72 3.41 -6.70
C LEU A 48 2.18 2.99 -6.92
N LEU A 49 2.84 3.54 -7.95
CA LEU A 49 4.27 3.33 -8.16
C LEU A 49 5.09 3.91 -7.01
N ALA A 50 4.80 5.16 -6.60
CA ALA A 50 5.46 5.77 -5.44
C ALA A 50 5.26 4.96 -4.15
N LEU A 51 4.04 4.45 -3.93
CA LEU A 51 3.75 3.57 -2.80
C LEU A 51 4.54 2.25 -2.90
N SER A 52 4.70 1.68 -4.10
CA SER A 52 5.45 0.45 -4.32
C SER A 52 6.93 0.55 -4.00
N GLU A 53 7.51 1.74 -4.14
CA GLU A 53 8.92 2.00 -3.80
C GLU A 53 9.12 2.19 -2.27
N LEU A 54 8.04 2.45 -1.51
CA LEU A 54 8.09 2.56 -0.05
C LEU A 54 7.83 1.23 0.65
N LEU A 55 7.02 0.35 0.05
CA LEU A 55 6.60 -0.91 0.64
C LEU A 55 7.55 -2.05 0.28
N ASP A 56 7.71 -2.99 1.20
CA ASP A 56 8.53 -4.18 0.96
C ASP A 56 7.92 -5.04 -0.17
N GLU A 57 8.68 -5.26 -1.24
CA GLU A 57 8.23 -6.01 -2.42
C GLU A 57 7.90 -7.48 -2.10
N THR A 58 8.57 -8.09 -1.12
CA THR A 58 8.29 -9.47 -0.71
C THR A 58 6.98 -9.57 0.08
N ALA A 59 6.64 -8.52 0.84
CA ALA A 59 5.38 -8.43 1.56
C ALA A 59 4.20 -8.01 0.66
N PHE A 60 4.46 -7.17 -0.35
CA PHE A 60 3.48 -6.61 -1.28
C PHE A 60 3.81 -6.88 -2.77
N PRO A 61 4.02 -8.14 -3.19
CA PRO A 61 4.56 -8.45 -4.52
C PRO A 61 3.63 -8.10 -5.68
N ALA A 62 2.33 -7.93 -5.40
CA ALA A 62 1.34 -7.60 -6.41
C ALA A 62 1.22 -6.09 -6.69
N LEU A 63 1.78 -5.22 -5.84
CA LEU A 63 1.53 -3.78 -5.92
C LEU A 63 2.17 -3.15 -7.17
N LYS A 64 3.47 -3.37 -7.38
CA LYS A 64 4.20 -2.80 -8.52
C LYS A 64 3.65 -3.28 -9.87
N PRO A 65 3.42 -4.60 -10.09
CA PRO A 65 2.78 -5.07 -11.32
C PRO A 65 1.36 -4.50 -11.54
N ALA A 66 0.55 -4.39 -10.47
CA ALA A 66 -0.78 -3.80 -10.59
C ALA A 66 -0.75 -2.31 -10.94
N ALA A 67 0.24 -1.56 -10.42
CA ALA A 67 0.46 -0.16 -10.77
C ALA A 67 0.89 -0.01 -12.25
N GLU A 68 1.81 -0.85 -12.72
CA GLU A 68 2.30 -0.82 -14.11
C GLU A 68 1.20 -1.15 -15.13
N ALA A 69 0.25 -2.01 -14.78
CA ALA A 69 -0.87 -2.42 -15.62
C ALA A 69 -2.04 -1.41 -15.69
N LEU A 70 -1.99 -0.34 -14.90
CA LEU A 70 -3.02 0.70 -14.80
C LEU A 70 -2.89 1.76 -15.92
#